data_AF-A0A356WGB4-F1
#
_entry.id   AF-A0A356WGB4-F1
#
_cell.length_a   1.000
_cell.length_b   1.000
_cell.length_c   1.000
_cell.angle_alpha   90.00
_cell.angle_beta   90.00
_cell.angle_gamma   90.00
#
_symmetry.space_group_name_H-M   'P 1'
#
loop_
_entity.id
_entity.type
_entity.pdbx_description
1 polymer ?
#
loop_
_entity_poly.entity_id
_entity_poly.type
_entity_poly.pdbx_seq_one_letter_code
_entity_poly.pdbx_strand_id
1 'polypeptide(L)'
;MSISQIQRQIFQLRNSGVLALIKKVSRLRDLLVRTDSFFLGQNRLQKKVNQIAPDFEPLFRKQNQTIAVESTARNAVSAITSQSRVLRDSLKMSEATKILDDALIKYPESIELMKTQAQMHFRMGDWPKFVNKWTNINDLCDQIARQHKLSDLNLRFMGSDWTGPLGHVVQLAAIVKLQKLDLLSKEKRVLLYDPKYVANMPLLNLLKPELFSLKTNRIDLNRFVSKFESIVDDVPSFRMKTGTIDQWSAVDIANYEWKQSGNPTLLKLDKEAEVKGHRVLKRWGLTESDWFVAIHVREGSHRDQARLPNADIKSYLPMIREIVNRGGHVVRMGSPLMTRLPKMQNVIDYAHAVERVDWMDVFLWAKAKFFVGTQSGGSEAAMCFDTPTIRSNFSSYGHCFWSDKSFMVPKRYRISDQRSAMNLRDALRTPIPHCESTVHQDFEFEVIDNSEADLINAASEMFSRLDANNWNLTVRQEKAQSIRVSEGAVGRLPISDSFLKTHPSFIES
;
A
#
# COMPACT_ATOMS: atom_id res chain seq x y z
N MET A 1 4.38 60.64 -13.67
CA MET A 1 3.55 60.70 -12.44
C MET A 1 3.62 62.10 -11.90
N SER A 2 2.48 62.72 -11.58
CA SER A 2 2.47 64.06 -10.97
C SER A 2 2.98 64.01 -9.53
N ILE A 3 3.57 65.10 -9.05
CA ILE A 3 4.06 65.25 -7.66
C ILE A 3 2.95 64.94 -6.63
N SER A 4 1.68 65.20 -7.00
CA SER A 4 0.51 64.85 -6.19
C SER A 4 0.25 63.33 -6.07
N GLN A 5 0.63 62.53 -7.06
CA GLN A 5 0.52 61.06 -7.00
C GLN A 5 1.61 60.46 -6.10
N ILE A 6 2.80 61.05 -6.09
CA ILE A 6 3.93 60.62 -5.24
C ILE A 6 3.62 60.93 -3.77
N GLN A 7 3.08 62.11 -3.47
CA GLN A 7 2.66 62.46 -2.10
C GLN A 7 1.54 61.55 -1.57
N ARG A 8 0.59 61.14 -2.43
CA ARG A 8 -0.49 60.22 -2.06
C ARG A 8 0.02 58.79 -1.79
N GLN A 9 1.01 58.33 -2.54
CA GLN A 9 1.66 57.03 -2.31
C GLN A 9 2.55 57.02 -1.06
N ILE A 10 3.25 58.12 -0.77
CA ILE A 10 4.04 58.27 0.45
C ILE A 10 3.15 58.34 1.70
N PHE A 11 1.98 59.00 1.60
CA PHE A 11 0.98 59.01 2.67
C PHE A 11 0.38 57.61 2.93
N GLN A 12 0.13 56.82 1.87
CA GLN A 12 -0.31 55.44 2.00
C GLN A 12 0.77 54.51 2.60
N LEU A 13 2.05 54.74 2.30
CA LEU A 13 3.17 53.99 2.86
C LEU A 13 3.42 54.28 4.35
N ARG A 14 3.15 55.51 4.82
CA ARG A 14 3.26 55.86 6.25
C ARG A 14 2.11 55.30 7.10
N ASN A 15 0.92 55.10 6.52
CA ASN A 15 -0.29 54.68 7.25
C ASN A 15 -0.71 53.21 7.03
N SER A 16 -0.12 52.49 6.07
CA SER A 16 -0.36 51.05 5.91
C SER A 16 0.67 50.27 6.73
N GLY A 17 0.24 49.89 7.94
CA GLY A 17 1.08 49.18 8.91
C GLY A 17 1.84 47.99 8.34
N VAL A 18 2.94 47.66 9.02
CA VAL A 18 3.93 46.59 8.74
C VAL A 18 3.34 45.30 8.15
N LEU A 19 2.11 44.92 8.50
CA LEU A 19 1.38 43.78 7.91
C LEU A 19 1.13 43.84 6.39
N ALA A 20 0.88 45.02 5.80
CA ALA A 20 0.62 45.15 4.37
C ALA A 20 1.90 44.95 3.54
N LEU A 21 3.02 45.42 4.07
CA LEU A 21 4.36 45.19 3.52
C LEU A 21 4.74 43.70 3.65
N ILE A 22 4.48 43.08 4.82
CA ILE A 22 4.71 41.64 5.04
C ILE A 22 3.87 40.79 4.08
N LYS A 23 2.59 41.11 3.85
CA LYS A 23 1.74 40.37 2.89
C LYS A 23 2.20 40.51 1.44
N LYS A 24 2.68 41.69 1.03
CA LYS A 24 3.26 41.89 -0.31
C LYS A 24 4.58 41.15 -0.46
N VAL A 25 5.45 41.17 0.55
CA VAL A 25 6.72 40.42 0.57
C VAL A 25 6.48 38.92 0.62
N SER A 26 5.48 38.43 1.37
CA SER A 26 5.05 37.03 1.36
C SER A 26 4.53 36.62 -0.01
N ARG A 27 3.66 37.43 -0.64
CA ARG A 27 3.18 37.13 -2.00
C ARG A 27 4.28 37.18 -3.04
N LEU A 28 5.23 38.12 -2.95
CA LEU A 28 6.40 38.16 -3.83
C LEU A 28 7.31 36.97 -3.58
N ARG A 29 7.50 36.54 -2.33
CA ARG A 29 8.28 35.37 -1.95
C ARG A 29 7.61 34.09 -2.40
N ASP A 30 6.29 33.98 -2.31
CA ASP A 30 5.50 32.85 -2.83
C ASP A 30 5.51 32.84 -4.36
N LEU A 31 5.48 34.00 -5.01
CA LEU A 31 5.61 34.13 -6.46
C LEU A 31 7.02 33.74 -6.92
N LEU A 32 8.06 34.24 -6.23
CA LEU A 32 9.47 33.93 -6.50
C LEU A 32 9.78 32.46 -6.21
N VAL A 33 9.27 31.88 -5.11
CA VAL A 33 9.36 30.44 -4.82
C VAL A 33 8.61 29.63 -5.87
N ARG A 34 7.44 30.10 -6.36
CA ARG A 34 6.72 29.45 -7.46
C ARG A 34 7.51 29.52 -8.77
N THR A 35 8.07 30.66 -9.16
CA THR A 35 8.83 30.82 -10.41
C THR A 35 10.21 30.16 -10.35
N ASP A 36 10.92 30.24 -9.22
CA ASP A 36 12.17 29.51 -8.99
C ASP A 36 11.92 28.00 -8.93
N SER A 37 10.86 27.53 -8.27
CA SER A 37 10.51 26.10 -8.31
C SER A 37 10.10 25.62 -9.71
N PHE A 38 9.50 26.51 -10.52
CA PHE A 38 9.01 26.18 -11.86
C PHE A 38 10.14 25.84 -12.83
N PHE A 39 11.23 26.62 -12.83
CA PHE A 39 12.37 26.45 -13.75
C PHE A 39 13.61 25.79 -13.11
N LEU A 40 13.90 26.00 -11.81
CA LEU A 40 15.09 25.40 -11.16
C LEU A 40 14.83 23.98 -10.64
N GLY A 41 13.60 23.63 -10.26
CA GLY A 41 13.23 22.29 -9.76
C GLY A 41 13.34 21.22 -10.85
N GLN A 42 12.76 21.51 -12.01
CA GLN A 42 12.82 20.64 -13.20
C GLN A 42 14.27 20.36 -13.61
N ASN A 43 15.12 21.38 -13.58
CA ASN A 43 16.56 21.25 -13.85
C ASN A 43 17.30 20.38 -12.82
N ARG A 44 16.83 20.28 -11.56
CA ARG A 44 17.52 19.49 -10.52
C ARG A 44 17.25 17.99 -10.63
N LEU A 45 15.98 17.58 -10.76
CA LEU A 45 15.66 16.16 -10.96
C LEU A 45 16.24 15.69 -12.31
N GLN A 46 16.09 16.49 -13.36
CA GLN A 46 16.66 16.19 -14.67
C GLN A 46 18.19 16.02 -14.60
N LYS A 47 18.93 16.93 -13.95
CA LYS A 47 20.38 16.78 -13.76
C LYS A 47 20.74 15.47 -13.04
N LYS A 48 19.98 15.08 -12.02
CA LYS A 48 20.21 13.80 -11.30
C LYS A 48 19.94 12.59 -12.20
N VAL A 49 18.89 12.65 -13.02
CA VAL A 49 18.59 11.59 -14.00
C VAL A 49 19.67 11.53 -15.09
N ASN A 50 20.14 12.66 -15.59
CA ASN A 50 21.20 12.70 -16.60
C ASN A 50 22.56 12.20 -16.07
N GLN A 51 22.81 12.36 -14.77
CA GLN A 51 24.02 11.80 -14.14
C GLN A 51 24.03 10.27 -14.16
N ILE A 52 22.86 9.64 -14.18
CA ILE A 52 22.71 8.18 -14.10
C ILE A 52 22.45 7.55 -15.47
N ALA A 53 21.91 8.34 -16.41
CA ALA A 53 21.72 7.99 -17.80
C ALA A 53 21.90 9.24 -18.67
N PRO A 54 23.14 9.51 -19.13
CA PRO A 54 23.43 10.67 -19.98
C PRO A 54 22.59 10.71 -21.27
N ASP A 55 22.28 9.53 -21.82
CA ASP A 55 21.46 9.35 -23.02
C ASP A 55 19.98 9.75 -22.82
N PHE A 56 19.57 10.04 -21.58
CA PHE A 56 18.24 10.55 -21.27
C PHE A 56 18.02 11.99 -21.77
N GLU A 57 19.07 12.83 -21.74
CA GLU A 57 18.96 14.27 -22.05
C GLU A 57 18.55 14.55 -23.52
N PRO A 58 19.16 13.90 -24.54
CA PRO A 58 18.73 14.07 -25.93
C PRO A 58 17.26 13.69 -26.17
N LEU A 59 16.81 12.59 -25.55
CA LEU A 59 15.43 12.10 -25.67
C LEU A 59 14.44 13.06 -24.97
N PHE A 60 14.80 13.57 -23.80
CA PHE A 60 14.02 14.55 -23.05
C PHE A 60 13.76 15.83 -23.86
N ARG A 61 14.78 16.34 -24.56
CA ARG A 61 14.68 17.55 -25.41
C ARG A 61 13.74 17.33 -26.58
N LYS A 62 13.84 16.19 -27.26
CA LYS A 62 12.97 15.83 -28.39
C LYS A 62 11.50 15.76 -27.95
N GLN A 63 11.22 15.15 -26.80
CA GLN A 63 9.85 15.02 -26.29
C GLN A 63 9.24 16.38 -25.88
N ASN A 64 10.02 17.32 -25.35
CA ASN A 64 9.53 18.66 -25.03
C ASN A 64 9.07 19.46 -26.25
N GLN A 65 9.62 19.20 -27.43
CA GLN A 65 9.24 19.88 -28.67
C GLN A 65 7.87 19.42 -29.20
N THR A 66 7.46 18.18 -28.88
CA THR A 66 6.17 17.58 -29.30
C THR A 66 4.99 18.00 -28.40
N ILE A 67 5.26 18.27 -27.12
CA ILE A 67 4.27 18.45 -26.04
C ILE A 67 3.41 19.72 -26.14
N ALA A 68 3.85 20.74 -26.90
CA ALA A 68 3.08 21.98 -27.08
C ALA A 68 1.75 21.78 -27.85
N VAL A 69 1.62 20.68 -28.59
CA VAL A 69 0.46 20.39 -29.46
C VAL A 69 -0.66 19.61 -28.74
N GLU A 70 -0.39 18.99 -27.58
CA GLU A 70 -1.29 18.02 -26.93
C GLU A 70 -2.00 18.51 -25.65
N SER A 71 -1.92 19.81 -25.33
CA SER A 71 -2.42 20.33 -24.04
C SER A 71 -3.95 20.17 -23.88
N THR A 72 -4.72 20.32 -24.95
CA THR A 72 -6.19 20.22 -24.92
C THR A 72 -6.66 18.78 -24.64
N ALA A 73 -6.04 17.78 -25.27
CA ALA A 73 -6.37 16.37 -25.05
C ALA A 73 -6.05 15.94 -23.61
N ARG A 74 -4.90 16.34 -23.08
CA ARG A 74 -4.52 16.10 -21.67
C ARG A 74 -5.51 16.72 -20.68
N ASN A 75 -5.94 17.96 -20.92
CA ASN A 75 -6.94 18.61 -20.07
C ASN A 75 -8.29 17.88 -20.10
N ALA A 76 -8.72 17.42 -21.28
CA ALA A 76 -9.95 16.63 -21.42
C ALA A 76 -9.87 15.29 -20.68
N VAL A 77 -8.77 14.54 -20.85
CA VAL A 77 -8.51 13.29 -20.12
C VAL A 77 -8.57 13.51 -18.61
N SER A 78 -7.88 14.54 -18.09
CA SER A 78 -7.84 14.82 -16.66
C SER A 78 -9.23 15.18 -16.09
N ALA A 79 -10.03 15.93 -16.85
CA ALA A 79 -11.41 16.27 -16.47
C ALA A 79 -12.30 15.01 -16.41
N ILE A 80 -12.21 14.12 -17.39
CA ILE A 80 -12.95 12.85 -17.45
C ILE A 80 -12.55 11.94 -16.28
N THR A 81 -11.25 11.79 -16.02
CA THR A 81 -10.73 11.03 -14.88
C THR A 81 -11.24 11.59 -13.55
N SER A 82 -11.33 12.91 -13.43
CA SER A 82 -11.87 13.56 -12.23
C SER A 82 -13.36 13.30 -12.07
N GLN A 83 -14.14 13.39 -13.16
CA GLN A 83 -15.57 13.12 -13.18
C GLN A 83 -15.87 11.65 -12.83
N SER A 84 -15.14 10.69 -13.39
CA SER A 84 -15.34 9.27 -13.09
C SER A 84 -15.02 8.93 -11.63
N ARG A 85 -14.02 9.60 -11.02
CA ARG A 85 -13.74 9.47 -9.58
C ARG A 85 -14.88 10.00 -8.72
N VAL A 86 -15.50 11.11 -9.09
CA VAL A 86 -16.66 11.65 -8.35
C VAL A 86 -17.84 10.67 -8.43
N LEU A 87 -18.12 10.11 -9.60
CA LEU A 87 -19.15 9.08 -9.78
C LEU A 87 -18.85 7.82 -8.93
N ARG A 88 -17.60 7.33 -8.97
CA ARG A 88 -17.13 6.23 -8.12
C ARG A 88 -17.38 6.53 -6.64
N ASP A 89 -17.00 7.72 -6.18
CA ASP A 89 -17.14 8.12 -4.78
C ASP A 89 -18.61 8.30 -4.38
N SER A 90 -19.50 8.47 -5.37
CA SER A 90 -20.96 8.48 -5.23
C SER A 90 -21.59 7.10 -5.47
N LEU A 91 -20.79 6.03 -5.53
CA LEU A 91 -21.19 4.63 -5.75
C LEU A 91 -21.88 4.36 -7.09
N LYS A 92 -21.70 5.25 -8.07
CA LYS A 92 -22.26 5.13 -9.43
C LYS A 92 -21.25 4.45 -10.37
N MET A 93 -20.92 3.20 -10.08
CA MET A 93 -19.84 2.47 -10.75
C MET A 93 -20.11 2.23 -12.24
N SER A 94 -21.36 1.90 -12.61
CA SER A 94 -21.75 1.73 -14.02
C SER A 94 -21.65 3.03 -14.83
N GLU A 95 -22.06 4.17 -14.25
CA GLU A 95 -21.90 5.49 -14.90
C GLU A 95 -20.41 5.86 -15.05
N ALA A 96 -19.61 5.62 -14.01
CA ALA A 96 -18.17 5.88 -14.03
C ALA A 96 -17.47 5.05 -15.11
N THR A 97 -17.81 3.77 -15.22
CA THR A 97 -17.23 2.84 -16.21
C THR A 97 -17.60 3.26 -17.63
N LYS A 98 -18.87 3.61 -17.87
CA LYS A 98 -19.35 4.06 -19.19
C LYS A 98 -18.60 5.30 -19.69
N ILE A 99 -18.42 6.32 -18.83
CA ILE A 99 -17.68 7.53 -19.21
C ILE A 99 -16.22 7.21 -19.56
N LEU A 100 -15.60 6.25 -18.87
CA LEU A 100 -14.24 5.80 -19.18
C LEU A 100 -14.17 5.03 -20.50
N ASP A 101 -15.14 4.16 -20.79
CA ASP A 101 -15.23 3.45 -22.06
C ASP A 101 -15.39 4.42 -23.24
N ASP A 102 -16.34 5.35 -23.15
CA ASP A 102 -16.57 6.38 -24.17
C ASP A 102 -15.31 7.24 -24.41
N ALA A 103 -14.59 7.56 -23.32
CA ALA A 103 -13.35 8.32 -23.39
C ALA A 103 -12.20 7.54 -24.02
N LEU A 104 -12.11 6.22 -23.78
CA LEU A 104 -11.09 5.36 -24.37
C LEU A 104 -11.32 5.10 -25.86
N ILE A 105 -12.55 5.22 -26.37
CA ILE A 105 -12.79 5.26 -27.82
C ILE A 105 -12.13 6.49 -28.45
N LYS A 106 -12.21 7.65 -27.76
CA LYS A 106 -11.65 8.91 -28.24
C LYS A 106 -10.13 9.03 -28.01
N TYR A 107 -9.63 8.45 -26.91
CA TYR A 107 -8.23 8.53 -26.48
C TYR A 107 -7.70 7.13 -26.16
N PRO A 108 -7.57 6.24 -27.16
CA PRO A 108 -7.26 4.82 -26.95
C PRO A 108 -5.88 4.57 -26.35
N GLU A 109 -4.93 5.49 -26.52
CA GLU A 109 -3.57 5.41 -25.98
C GLU A 109 -3.41 6.14 -24.64
N SER A 110 -4.51 6.55 -23.99
CA SER A 110 -4.47 7.26 -22.70
C SER A 110 -4.23 6.30 -21.54
N ILE A 111 -2.98 6.19 -21.11
CA ILE A 111 -2.58 5.39 -19.94
C ILE A 111 -3.35 5.82 -18.68
N GLU A 112 -3.55 7.12 -18.45
CA GLU A 112 -4.31 7.64 -17.29
C GLU A 112 -5.76 7.13 -17.25
N LEU A 113 -6.46 7.10 -18.40
CA LEU A 113 -7.83 6.58 -18.49
C LEU A 113 -7.84 5.06 -18.25
N MET A 114 -6.92 4.32 -18.85
CA MET A 114 -6.81 2.88 -18.66
C MET A 114 -6.53 2.52 -17.20
N LYS A 115 -5.60 3.22 -16.54
CA LYS A 115 -5.31 3.05 -15.10
C LYS A 115 -6.54 3.34 -14.25
N THR A 116 -7.28 4.41 -14.58
CA THR A 116 -8.51 4.78 -13.87
C THR A 116 -9.59 3.71 -14.04
N GLN A 117 -9.73 3.15 -15.24
CA GLN A 117 -10.66 2.04 -15.50
C GLN A 117 -10.26 0.75 -14.78
N ALA A 118 -8.97 0.39 -14.77
CA ALA A 118 -8.47 -0.75 -14.02
C ALA A 118 -8.85 -0.62 -12.53
N GLN A 119 -8.67 0.57 -11.94
CA GLN A 119 -9.07 0.82 -10.56
C GLN A 119 -10.58 0.66 -10.33
N MET A 120 -11.44 0.94 -11.31
CA MET A 120 -12.88 0.64 -11.20
C MET A 120 -13.13 -0.87 -11.13
N HIS A 121 -12.49 -1.66 -11.99
CA HIS A 121 -12.61 -3.12 -11.95
C HIS A 121 -12.17 -3.71 -10.60
N PHE A 122 -11.06 -3.23 -10.03
CA PHE A 122 -10.65 -3.63 -8.68
C PHE A 122 -11.70 -3.31 -7.62
N ARG A 123 -12.30 -2.12 -7.66
CA ARG A 123 -13.33 -1.69 -6.70
C ARG A 123 -14.62 -2.49 -6.82
N MET A 124 -14.94 -2.96 -8.03
CA MET A 124 -16.10 -3.82 -8.28
C MET A 124 -15.82 -5.29 -7.94
N GLY A 125 -14.57 -5.68 -7.65
CA GLY A 125 -14.17 -7.07 -7.42
C GLY A 125 -14.03 -7.89 -8.71
N ASP A 126 -13.97 -7.25 -9.87
CA ASP A 126 -13.73 -7.90 -11.16
C ASP A 126 -12.21 -8.11 -11.36
N TRP A 127 -11.69 -9.08 -10.61
CA TRP A 127 -10.28 -9.40 -10.56
C TRP A 127 -9.67 -9.76 -11.93
N PRO A 128 -10.29 -10.63 -12.75
CA PRO A 128 -9.74 -10.95 -14.08
C PRO A 128 -9.63 -9.73 -14.99
N LYS A 129 -10.63 -8.84 -15.02
CA LYS A 129 -10.54 -7.61 -15.83
C LYS A 129 -9.50 -6.64 -15.28
N PHE A 130 -9.37 -6.52 -13.96
CA PHE A 130 -8.32 -5.71 -13.35
C PHE A 130 -6.92 -6.15 -13.80
N VAL A 131 -6.61 -7.44 -13.69
CA VAL A 131 -5.30 -7.99 -14.10
C VAL A 131 -5.09 -7.80 -15.60
N ASN A 132 -6.08 -8.15 -16.43
CA ASN A 132 -5.99 -8.00 -17.89
C ASN A 132 -5.76 -6.54 -18.32
N LYS A 133 -6.41 -5.57 -17.65
CA LYS A 133 -6.19 -4.14 -17.94
C LYS A 133 -4.76 -3.71 -17.61
N TRP A 134 -4.18 -4.20 -16.51
CA TRP A 134 -2.78 -3.92 -16.17
C TRP A 134 -1.79 -4.54 -17.14
N THR A 135 -2.07 -5.74 -17.66
CA THR A 135 -1.27 -6.31 -18.76
C THR A 135 -1.31 -5.39 -19.99
N ASN A 136 -2.50 -4.99 -20.44
CA ASN A 136 -2.67 -4.10 -21.59
C ASN A 136 -2.01 -2.72 -21.40
N ILE A 137 -2.10 -2.14 -20.18
CA ILE A 137 -1.41 -0.90 -19.83
C ILE A 137 0.10 -1.07 -20.00
N ASN A 138 0.66 -2.18 -19.52
CA ASN A 138 2.09 -2.42 -19.60
C ASN A 138 2.57 -2.64 -21.04
N ASP A 139 1.78 -3.32 -21.87
CA ASP A 139 2.08 -3.50 -23.30
C ASP A 139 2.05 -2.15 -24.05
N LEU A 140 1.04 -1.30 -23.78
CA LEU A 140 0.97 0.05 -24.33
C LEU A 140 2.16 0.91 -23.89
N CYS A 141 2.51 0.85 -22.61
CA CYS A 141 3.70 1.53 -22.08
C CYS A 141 4.97 1.10 -22.84
N ASP A 142 5.14 -0.18 -23.13
CA ASP A 142 6.29 -0.67 -23.88
C ASP A 142 6.28 -0.23 -25.34
N GLN A 143 5.10 -0.19 -25.97
CA GLN A 143 4.93 0.37 -27.32
C GLN A 143 5.35 1.84 -27.36
N ILE A 144 4.81 2.67 -26.46
CA ILE A 144 5.13 4.10 -26.37
C ILE A 144 6.62 4.30 -26.06
N ALA A 145 7.18 3.51 -25.13
CA ALA A 145 8.60 3.58 -24.80
C ALA A 145 9.49 3.28 -26.01
N ARG A 146 9.16 2.27 -26.83
CA ARG A 146 9.90 1.96 -28.07
C ARG A 146 9.76 3.06 -29.12
N GLN A 147 8.55 3.58 -29.34
CA GLN A 147 8.30 4.67 -30.30
C GLN A 147 9.13 5.92 -29.97
N HIS A 148 9.31 6.22 -28.69
CA HIS A 148 10.11 7.36 -28.23
C HIS A 148 11.58 7.02 -27.94
N LYS A 149 12.04 5.80 -28.24
CA LYS A 149 13.39 5.29 -27.94
C LYS A 149 13.76 5.35 -26.45
N LEU A 150 12.77 5.38 -25.57
CA LEU A 150 12.96 5.33 -24.12
C LEU A 150 13.35 3.93 -23.65
N SER A 151 12.96 2.88 -24.40
CA SER A 151 13.39 1.50 -24.13
C SER A 151 14.91 1.31 -24.17
N ASP A 152 15.60 2.10 -24.99
CA ASP A 152 17.04 1.99 -25.22
C ASP A 152 17.85 2.40 -23.97
N LEU A 153 17.22 3.15 -23.06
CA LEU A 153 17.81 3.56 -21.79
C LEU A 153 17.94 2.40 -20.79
N ASN A 154 17.18 1.31 -20.98
CA ASN A 154 17.06 0.20 -20.03
C ASN A 154 16.77 0.68 -18.58
N LEU A 155 15.93 1.71 -18.46
CA LEU A 155 15.55 2.35 -17.19
C LEU A 155 14.04 2.35 -16.99
N ARG A 156 13.63 2.14 -15.74
CA ARG A 156 12.26 2.38 -15.29
C ARG A 156 12.26 3.16 -13.98
N PHE A 157 11.18 3.89 -13.72
CA PHE A 157 11.06 4.74 -12.54
C PHE A 157 9.92 4.26 -11.64
N MET A 158 10.12 4.35 -10.34
CA MET A 158 9.07 4.10 -9.34
C MET A 158 8.73 5.43 -8.67
N GLY A 159 7.47 5.85 -8.80
CA GLY A 159 7.00 7.16 -8.32
C GLY A 159 6.50 7.17 -6.88
N SER A 160 5.75 8.22 -6.52
CA SER A 160 5.19 8.38 -5.18
C SER A 160 4.20 7.29 -4.79
N ASP A 161 3.62 6.59 -5.77
CA ASP A 161 2.74 5.45 -5.54
C ASP A 161 3.44 4.37 -4.69
N TRP A 162 4.74 4.14 -4.90
CA TRP A 162 5.54 3.18 -4.13
C TRP A 162 5.91 3.63 -2.71
N THR A 163 5.67 4.90 -2.37
CA THR A 163 6.13 5.46 -1.09
C THR A 163 5.03 6.09 -0.24
N GLY A 164 3.88 6.40 -0.84
CA GLY A 164 2.80 7.13 -0.16
C GLY A 164 2.00 6.26 0.82
N PRO A 165 1.41 5.14 0.37
CA PRO A 165 0.79 4.17 1.27
C PRO A 165 1.82 3.23 1.93
N LEU A 166 1.63 2.89 3.21
CA LEU A 166 2.53 1.97 3.92
C LEU A 166 2.63 0.59 3.25
N GLY A 167 1.50 0.04 2.81
CA GLY A 167 1.48 -1.25 2.09
C GLY A 167 2.28 -1.21 0.78
N HIS A 168 2.38 -0.05 0.13
CA HIS A 168 3.18 0.10 -1.08
C HIS A 168 4.69 0.22 -0.76
N VAL A 169 5.04 0.90 0.34
CA VAL A 169 6.44 0.92 0.84
C VAL A 169 6.93 -0.50 1.12
N VAL A 170 6.07 -1.33 1.74
CA VAL A 170 6.36 -2.74 2.02
C VAL A 170 6.64 -3.53 0.74
N GLN A 171 5.94 -3.26 -0.36
CA GLN A 171 6.15 -3.96 -1.63
C GLN A 171 7.51 -3.67 -2.29
N LEU A 172 8.22 -2.60 -1.89
CA LEU A 172 9.62 -2.42 -2.29
C LEU A 172 10.52 -3.57 -1.81
N ALA A 173 10.18 -4.24 -0.70
CA ALA A 173 10.88 -5.46 -0.29
C ALA A 173 10.73 -6.59 -1.33
N ALA A 174 9.56 -6.71 -1.97
CA ALA A 174 9.36 -7.69 -3.04
C ALA A 174 10.19 -7.32 -4.29
N ILE A 175 10.27 -6.04 -4.66
CA ILE A 175 11.17 -5.57 -5.74
C ILE A 175 12.62 -6.00 -5.47
N VAL A 176 13.12 -5.76 -4.25
CA VAL A 176 14.49 -6.15 -3.87
C VAL A 176 14.68 -7.67 -3.95
N LYS A 177 13.76 -8.46 -3.39
CA LYS A 177 13.84 -9.93 -3.44
C LYS A 177 13.84 -10.44 -4.88
N LEU A 178 12.88 -10.01 -5.70
CA LEU A 178 12.75 -10.45 -7.09
C LEU A 178 13.94 -10.05 -7.95
N GLN A 179 14.53 -8.87 -7.70
CA GLN A 179 15.75 -8.45 -8.37
C GLN A 179 16.95 -9.33 -7.98
N LYS A 180 17.12 -9.63 -6.69
CA LYS A 180 18.21 -10.48 -6.18
C LYS A 180 18.07 -11.95 -6.58
N LEU A 181 16.84 -12.43 -6.75
CA LEU A 181 16.51 -13.76 -7.28
C LEU A 181 16.61 -13.83 -8.81
N ASP A 182 16.91 -12.73 -9.49
CA ASP A 182 17.00 -12.64 -10.95
C ASP A 182 15.69 -13.03 -11.66
N LEU A 183 14.54 -12.72 -11.05
CA LEU A 183 13.19 -12.98 -11.58
C LEU A 183 12.52 -11.73 -12.18
N LEU A 184 12.93 -10.55 -11.72
CA LEU A 184 12.41 -9.26 -12.19
C LEU A 184 12.97 -8.94 -13.60
N SER A 185 12.23 -8.15 -14.38
CA SER A 185 12.70 -7.69 -15.69
C SER A 185 14.01 -6.87 -15.57
N LYS A 186 14.84 -6.91 -16.63
CA LYS A 186 16.26 -6.48 -16.61
C LYS A 186 16.48 -4.97 -16.49
N GLU A 187 15.43 -4.17 -16.61
CA GLU A 187 15.53 -2.72 -16.53
C GLU A 187 15.98 -2.27 -15.14
N LYS A 188 16.89 -1.30 -15.12
CA LYS A 188 17.32 -0.68 -13.86
C LYS A 188 16.22 0.24 -13.35
N ARG A 189 15.71 -0.07 -12.16
CA ARG A 189 14.64 0.68 -11.49
C ARG A 189 15.18 1.78 -10.61
N VAL A 190 14.62 2.98 -10.75
CA VAL A 190 14.99 4.18 -10.00
C VAL A 190 13.81 4.64 -9.14
N LEU A 191 13.93 4.54 -7.83
CA LEU A 191 12.93 5.05 -6.90
C LEU A 191 13.02 6.57 -6.76
N LEU A 192 11.99 7.28 -7.20
CA LEU A 192 11.83 8.71 -6.94
C LEU A 192 10.99 8.91 -5.69
N TYR A 193 11.48 9.70 -4.73
CA TYR A 193 10.75 9.94 -3.49
C TYR A 193 10.91 11.37 -2.96
N ASP A 194 9.85 11.85 -2.32
CA ASP A 194 9.87 13.05 -1.48
C ASP A 194 9.82 12.63 -0.01
N PRO A 195 10.88 12.84 0.78
CA PRO A 195 10.93 12.43 2.19
C PRO A 195 9.78 12.96 3.05
N LYS A 196 9.13 14.06 2.65
CA LYS A 196 7.99 14.63 3.39
C LYS A 196 6.70 13.82 3.25
N TYR A 197 6.61 12.96 2.23
CA TYR A 197 5.38 12.25 1.88
C TYR A 197 5.57 10.73 1.86
N VAL A 198 6.71 10.22 2.34
CA VAL A 198 6.91 8.78 2.53
C VAL A 198 6.10 8.32 3.75
N ALA A 199 5.37 7.22 3.62
CA ALA A 199 4.48 6.70 4.66
C ALA A 199 5.20 6.36 5.98
N ASN A 200 6.40 5.78 5.86
CA ASN A 200 7.28 5.47 6.98
C ASN A 200 8.73 5.58 6.48
N MET A 201 9.36 6.73 6.75
CA MET A 201 10.72 7.02 6.26
C MET A 201 11.80 6.08 6.88
N PRO A 202 11.72 5.70 8.17
CA PRO A 202 12.61 4.70 8.76
C PRO A 202 12.59 3.35 8.03
N LEU A 203 11.41 2.82 7.68
CA LEU A 203 11.28 1.58 6.91
C LEU A 203 11.93 1.72 5.53
N LEU A 204 11.66 2.83 4.82
CA LEU A 204 12.29 3.08 3.52
C LEU A 204 13.83 3.16 3.63
N ASN A 205 14.36 3.71 4.72
CA ASN A 205 15.82 3.77 4.94
C ASN A 205 16.46 2.38 5.07
N LEU A 206 15.74 1.36 5.54
CA LEU A 206 16.25 -0.02 5.57
C LEU A 206 16.32 -0.65 4.18
N LEU A 207 15.44 -0.24 3.25
CA LEU A 207 15.38 -0.74 1.88
C LEU A 207 16.33 -0.01 0.93
N LYS A 208 16.58 1.28 1.19
CA LYS A 208 17.39 2.16 0.33
C LYS A 208 18.79 1.64 -0.03
N PRO A 209 19.54 0.94 0.84
CA PRO A 209 20.84 0.36 0.44
C PRO A 209 20.74 -0.61 -0.73
N GLU A 210 19.57 -1.24 -0.90
CA GLU A 210 19.30 -2.23 -1.95
C GLU A 210 18.60 -1.63 -3.18
N LEU A 211 18.26 -0.34 -3.13
CA LEU A 211 17.50 0.35 -4.16
C LEU A 211 18.29 1.52 -4.73
N PHE A 212 18.26 1.66 -6.05
CA PHE A 212 18.71 2.90 -6.66
C PHE A 212 17.63 3.98 -6.45
N SER A 213 17.91 5.00 -5.63
CA SER A 213 16.89 5.99 -5.24
C SER A 213 17.36 7.45 -5.40
N LEU A 214 16.45 8.32 -5.88
CA LEU A 214 16.68 9.75 -6.05
C LEU A 214 15.66 10.55 -5.24
N LYS A 215 16.18 11.34 -4.31
CA LYS A 215 15.39 12.32 -3.55
C LYS A 215 15.02 13.52 -4.44
N THR A 216 13.74 13.88 -4.44
CA THR A 216 13.19 15.08 -5.09
C THR A 216 12.01 15.65 -4.29
N ASN A 217 11.41 16.75 -4.73
CA ASN A 217 10.13 17.22 -4.16
C ASN A 217 8.94 16.67 -4.97
N ARG A 218 7.77 16.62 -4.33
CA ARG A 218 6.55 16.05 -4.91
C ARG A 218 6.10 16.69 -6.23
N ILE A 219 6.31 18.00 -6.41
CA ILE A 219 5.91 18.70 -7.63
C ILE A 219 6.74 18.21 -8.83
N ASP A 220 8.07 18.20 -8.67
CA ASP A 220 8.99 17.72 -9.70
C ASP A 220 8.79 16.21 -9.98
N LEU A 221 8.56 15.42 -8.94
CA LEU A 221 8.25 14.00 -9.06
C LEU A 221 7.00 13.78 -9.91
N ASN A 222 5.88 14.39 -9.54
CA ASN A 222 4.60 14.19 -10.23
C ASN A 222 4.67 14.65 -11.69
N ARG A 223 5.35 15.77 -11.94
CA ARG A 223 5.58 16.26 -13.31
C ARG A 223 6.42 15.29 -14.12
N PHE A 224 7.47 14.72 -13.53
CA PHE A 224 8.32 13.72 -14.18
C PHE A 224 7.53 12.46 -14.50
N VAL A 225 6.83 11.89 -13.52
CA VAL A 225 6.03 10.67 -13.68
C VAL A 225 4.94 10.85 -14.73
N SER A 226 4.24 11.99 -14.73
CA SER A 226 3.22 12.29 -15.74
C SER A 226 3.80 12.45 -17.15
N LYS A 227 5.02 12.98 -17.29
CA LYS A 227 5.68 13.15 -18.59
C LYS A 227 6.26 11.83 -19.14
N PHE A 228 6.74 10.96 -18.25
CA PHE A 228 7.45 9.72 -18.59
C PHE A 228 6.66 8.47 -18.21
N GLU A 229 5.33 8.55 -18.25
CA GLU A 229 4.44 7.51 -17.73
C GLU A 229 4.70 6.13 -18.34
N SER A 230 5.11 6.05 -19.60
CA SER A 230 5.44 4.79 -20.30
C SER A 230 6.62 4.01 -19.72
N ILE A 231 7.49 4.67 -18.95
CA ILE A 231 8.64 4.05 -18.28
C ILE A 231 8.53 4.17 -16.75
N VAL A 232 7.32 4.37 -16.24
CA VAL A 232 7.03 4.33 -14.79
C VAL A 232 6.37 3.00 -14.45
N ASP A 233 6.86 2.35 -13.41
CA ASP A 233 6.23 1.18 -12.80
C ASP A 233 5.23 1.64 -11.74
N ASP A 234 4.04 1.06 -11.74
CA ASP A 234 2.98 1.31 -10.76
C ASP A 234 2.74 0.06 -9.91
N VAL A 235 2.40 0.26 -8.64
CA VAL A 235 2.34 -0.81 -7.62
C VAL A 235 1.42 -1.97 -8.00
N PRO A 236 0.24 -1.77 -8.64
CA PRO A 236 -0.66 -2.89 -8.98
C PRO A 236 -0.07 -3.99 -9.87
N SER A 237 1.05 -3.75 -10.54
CA SER A 237 1.66 -4.69 -11.49
C SER A 237 3.18 -4.77 -11.36
N PHE A 238 3.71 -5.97 -11.53
CA PHE A 238 5.15 -6.22 -11.53
C PHE A 238 5.58 -6.78 -12.88
N ARG A 239 6.68 -6.25 -13.41
CA ARG A 239 7.29 -6.72 -14.66
C ARG A 239 8.33 -7.80 -14.34
N MET A 240 7.97 -9.05 -14.56
CA MET A 240 8.84 -10.20 -14.42
C MET A 240 9.53 -10.50 -15.74
N LYS A 241 10.57 -11.35 -15.73
CA LYS A 241 11.15 -11.88 -16.97
C LYS A 241 10.17 -12.70 -17.81
N THR A 242 9.20 -13.32 -17.15
CA THR A 242 8.18 -14.18 -17.78
C THR A 242 6.94 -13.40 -18.23
N GLY A 243 6.86 -12.11 -17.95
CA GLY A 243 5.71 -11.26 -18.26
C GLY A 243 5.24 -10.42 -17.07
N THR A 244 4.18 -9.67 -17.27
CA THR A 244 3.56 -8.85 -16.23
C THR A 244 2.64 -9.70 -15.37
N ILE A 245 2.74 -9.54 -14.04
CA ILE A 245 1.83 -10.16 -13.06
C ILE A 245 1.30 -9.13 -12.07
N ASP A 246 0.25 -9.47 -11.34
CA ASP A 246 -0.31 -8.62 -10.29
C ASP A 246 0.60 -8.56 -9.05
N GLN A 247 0.40 -7.51 -8.24
CA GLN A 247 1.19 -7.27 -7.03
C GLN A 247 1.15 -8.40 -5.99
N TRP A 248 0.01 -9.08 -5.81
CA TRP A 248 -0.11 -10.10 -4.78
C TRP A 248 0.63 -11.36 -5.20
N SER A 249 0.48 -11.78 -6.46
CA SER A 249 1.27 -12.87 -7.05
C SER A 249 2.77 -12.57 -7.02
N ALA A 250 3.18 -11.33 -7.33
CA ALA A 250 4.58 -10.93 -7.28
C ALA A 250 5.18 -11.00 -5.88
N VAL A 251 4.50 -10.44 -4.88
CA VAL A 251 4.93 -10.48 -3.48
C VAL A 251 4.95 -11.92 -2.95
N ASP A 252 3.98 -12.74 -3.35
CA ASP A 252 3.90 -14.15 -3.00
C ASP A 252 5.11 -14.94 -3.52
N ILE A 253 5.42 -14.81 -4.82
CA ILE A 253 6.62 -15.39 -5.44
C ILE A 253 7.87 -14.87 -4.75
N ALA A 254 7.98 -13.55 -4.58
CA ALA A 254 9.13 -12.91 -3.95
C ALA A 254 9.43 -13.48 -2.57
N ASN A 255 8.40 -13.62 -1.72
CA ASN A 255 8.59 -14.10 -0.36
C ASN A 255 8.91 -15.59 -0.32
N TYR A 256 8.17 -16.40 -1.08
CA TYR A 256 8.35 -17.85 -1.07
C TYR A 256 9.70 -18.26 -1.64
N GLU A 257 10.04 -17.81 -2.85
CA GLU A 257 11.31 -18.16 -3.51
C GLU A 257 12.52 -17.67 -2.72
N TRP A 258 12.41 -16.48 -2.10
CA TRP A 258 13.45 -15.95 -1.22
C TRP A 258 13.73 -16.91 -0.06
N LYS A 259 12.67 -17.39 0.61
CA LYS A 259 12.80 -18.33 1.73
C LYS A 259 13.29 -19.70 1.27
N GLN A 260 12.74 -20.25 0.18
CA GLN A 260 13.16 -21.56 -0.35
C GLN A 260 14.63 -21.58 -0.76
N SER A 261 15.15 -20.44 -1.23
CA SER A 261 16.57 -20.28 -1.56
C SER A 261 17.48 -20.20 -0.32
N GLY A 262 16.94 -20.33 0.89
CA GLY A 262 17.72 -20.24 2.14
C GLY A 262 18.21 -18.84 2.48
N ASN A 263 17.69 -17.79 1.83
CA ASN A 263 18.12 -16.43 2.11
C ASN A 263 17.68 -15.99 3.52
N PRO A 264 18.50 -15.17 4.21
CA PRO A 264 18.11 -14.62 5.50
C PRO A 264 16.97 -13.61 5.35
N THR A 265 16.35 -13.24 6.46
CA THR A 265 15.41 -12.11 6.53
C THR A 265 16.02 -10.87 5.86
N LEU A 266 15.28 -10.29 4.91
CA LEU A 266 15.77 -9.19 4.09
C LEU A 266 16.08 -7.95 4.93
N LEU A 267 15.11 -7.54 5.76
CA LEU A 267 15.24 -6.34 6.59
C LEU A 267 15.82 -6.69 7.96
N LYS A 268 16.82 -5.91 8.37
CA LYS A 268 17.43 -6.00 9.69
C LYS A 268 17.38 -4.62 10.33
N LEU A 269 17.02 -4.57 11.61
CA LEU A 269 17.18 -3.35 12.40
C LEU A 269 18.67 -3.02 12.52
N ASP A 270 18.98 -1.73 12.48
CA ASP A 270 20.28 -1.28 12.95
C ASP A 270 20.35 -1.37 14.49
N LYS A 271 21.58 -1.49 15.01
CA LYS A 271 21.83 -1.64 16.45
C LYS A 271 21.29 -0.45 17.26
N GLU A 272 21.27 0.75 16.68
CA GLU A 272 20.85 1.96 17.37
C GLU A 272 19.33 1.96 17.57
N ALA A 273 18.56 1.62 16.53
CA ALA A 273 17.11 1.44 16.57
C ALA A 273 16.72 0.34 17.56
N GLU A 274 17.47 -0.76 17.58
CA GLU A 274 17.26 -1.85 18.54
C GLU A 274 17.46 -1.38 19.99
N VAL A 275 18.58 -0.73 20.30
CA VAL A 275 18.84 -0.22 21.66
C VAL A 275 17.83 0.87 22.05
N LYS A 276 17.43 1.76 21.13
CA LYS A 276 16.41 2.79 21.39
C LYS A 276 15.05 2.17 21.69
N GLY A 277 14.65 1.15 20.94
CA GLY A 277 13.39 0.44 21.14
C GLY A 277 13.33 -0.28 22.48
N HIS A 278 14.37 -1.02 22.88
CA HIS A 278 14.44 -1.66 24.19
C HIS A 278 14.37 -0.66 25.35
N ARG A 279 14.97 0.54 25.19
CA ARG A 279 14.80 1.62 26.18
C ARG A 279 13.35 2.09 26.30
N VAL A 280 12.58 2.10 25.22
CA VAL A 280 11.13 2.41 25.26
C VAL A 280 10.39 1.29 25.98
N LEU A 281 10.64 0.03 25.61
CA LEU A 281 10.03 -1.14 26.26
C LEU A 281 10.27 -1.14 27.79
N LYS A 282 11.50 -0.84 28.23
CA LYS A 282 11.85 -0.71 29.65
C LYS A 282 11.05 0.38 30.37
N ARG A 283 10.76 1.51 29.70
CA ARG A 283 9.90 2.57 30.27
C ARG A 283 8.44 2.15 30.37
N TRP A 284 7.99 1.23 29.52
CA TRP A 284 6.68 0.60 29.63
C TRP A 284 6.64 -0.57 30.62
N GLY A 285 7.76 -0.87 31.29
CA GLY A 285 7.84 -1.91 32.32
C GLY A 285 8.26 -3.28 31.82
N LEU A 286 8.62 -3.44 30.55
CA LEU A 286 9.13 -4.70 30.02
C LEU A 286 10.62 -4.88 30.35
N THR A 287 10.98 -6.08 30.75
CA THR A 287 12.35 -6.56 30.97
C THR A 287 12.89 -7.29 29.74
N GLU A 288 14.18 -7.61 29.72
CA GLU A 288 14.84 -8.31 28.61
C GLU A 288 14.32 -9.75 28.41
N SER A 289 13.73 -10.37 29.44
CA SER A 289 13.12 -11.70 29.36
C SER A 289 11.65 -11.66 28.91
N ASP A 290 11.03 -10.48 28.90
CA ASP A 290 9.64 -10.34 28.50
C ASP A 290 9.51 -10.39 26.98
N TRP A 291 8.35 -10.85 26.52
CA TRP A 291 7.98 -10.82 25.12
C TRP A 291 6.66 -10.08 24.95
N PHE A 292 6.46 -9.54 23.74
CA PHE A 292 5.23 -8.84 23.40
C PHE A 292 4.67 -9.30 22.06
N VAL A 293 3.36 -9.16 21.92
CA VAL A 293 2.63 -9.28 20.65
C VAL A 293 2.22 -7.89 20.22
N ALA A 294 2.56 -7.52 19.00
CA ALA A 294 2.08 -6.27 18.41
C ALA A 294 0.74 -6.50 17.70
N ILE A 295 -0.23 -5.61 17.91
CA ILE A 295 -1.57 -5.73 17.34
C ILE A 295 -1.97 -4.47 16.60
N HIS A 296 -2.48 -4.61 15.37
CA HIS A 296 -3.10 -3.52 14.61
C HIS A 296 -4.45 -3.93 14.04
N VAL A 297 -5.53 -3.48 14.69
CA VAL A 297 -6.90 -3.65 14.18
C VAL A 297 -7.31 -2.37 13.48
N ARG A 298 -7.56 -2.46 12.17
CA ARG A 298 -7.97 -1.30 11.38
C ARG A 298 -9.40 -0.88 11.75
N GLU A 299 -9.55 0.37 12.18
CA GLU A 299 -10.84 1.02 12.42
C GLU A 299 -10.93 2.30 11.56
N GLY A 300 -12.17 2.71 11.22
CA GLY A 300 -12.44 4.03 10.61
C GLY A 300 -11.81 4.28 9.23
N SER A 301 -12.28 5.30 8.50
CA SER A 301 -11.86 5.50 7.11
C SER A 301 -10.48 6.16 7.00
N HIS A 302 -9.81 6.01 5.86
CA HIS A 302 -8.86 7.08 5.50
C HIS A 302 -9.51 8.20 4.67
N ARG A 303 -10.67 8.00 3.99
CA ARG A 303 -11.51 9.08 3.40
C ARG A 303 -13.03 8.82 3.13
N ASP A 304 -13.64 7.65 3.37
CA ASP A 304 -15.08 7.46 3.73
C ASP A 304 -15.47 5.96 3.90
N GLN A 305 -16.72 5.74 4.34
CA GLN A 305 -17.43 4.57 4.92
C GLN A 305 -16.99 3.13 4.59
N ALA A 306 -17.27 2.23 5.55
CA ALA A 306 -17.35 0.77 5.45
C ALA A 306 -16.35 0.09 4.48
N ARG A 307 -15.18 -0.28 5.02
CA ARG A 307 -14.15 -1.04 4.30
C ARG A 307 -14.12 -2.46 4.83
N LEU A 308 -14.05 -3.44 3.93
CA LEU A 308 -14.02 -4.85 4.34
C LEU A 308 -12.85 -5.18 5.28
N PRO A 309 -11.65 -4.57 5.17
CA PRO A 309 -10.58 -4.80 6.14
C PRO A 309 -10.77 -4.27 7.56
N ASN A 310 -11.83 -3.51 7.84
CA ASN A 310 -12.07 -2.97 9.17
C ASN A 310 -12.64 -4.06 10.11
N ALA A 311 -12.39 -3.91 11.41
CA ALA A 311 -12.98 -4.75 12.45
C ALA A 311 -13.12 -3.95 13.75
N ASP A 312 -14.01 -4.37 14.65
CA ASP A 312 -14.14 -3.79 15.99
C ASP A 312 -12.99 -4.26 16.88
N ILE A 313 -12.22 -3.33 17.46
CA ILE A 313 -11.15 -3.66 18.42
C ILE A 313 -11.69 -4.36 19.68
N LYS A 314 -12.95 -4.15 20.05
CA LYS A 314 -13.55 -4.77 21.25
C LYS A 314 -13.60 -6.29 21.16
N SER A 315 -13.80 -6.86 19.97
CA SER A 315 -13.81 -8.32 19.76
C SER A 315 -12.43 -8.96 19.99
N TYR A 316 -11.35 -8.17 20.02
CA TYR A 316 -10.00 -8.64 20.29
C TYR A 316 -9.64 -8.64 21.77
N LEU A 317 -10.42 -8.00 22.66
CA LEU A 317 -10.11 -7.95 24.10
C LEU A 317 -9.95 -9.34 24.74
N PRO A 318 -10.74 -10.37 24.38
CA PRO A 318 -10.51 -11.73 24.88
C PRO A 318 -9.19 -12.35 24.40
N MET A 319 -8.83 -12.17 23.12
CA MET A 319 -7.53 -12.60 22.59
C MET A 319 -6.36 -11.88 23.28
N ILE A 320 -6.50 -10.58 23.55
CA ILE A 320 -5.51 -9.79 24.30
C ILE A 320 -5.33 -10.37 25.72
N ARG A 321 -6.44 -10.69 26.41
CA ARG A 321 -6.39 -11.34 27.73
C ARG A 321 -5.70 -12.70 27.67
N GLU A 322 -5.98 -13.51 26.66
CA GLU A 322 -5.33 -14.81 26.47
C GLU A 322 -3.79 -14.66 26.32
N ILE A 323 -3.34 -13.69 25.53
CA ILE A 323 -1.90 -13.39 25.38
C ILE A 323 -1.28 -12.96 26.71
N VAL A 324 -1.95 -12.07 27.45
CA VAL A 324 -1.46 -11.59 28.76
C VAL A 324 -1.43 -12.71 29.81
N ASN A 325 -2.43 -13.58 29.83
CA ASN A 325 -2.51 -14.72 30.75
C ASN A 325 -1.37 -15.73 30.52
N ARG A 326 -0.78 -15.76 29.32
CA ARG A 326 0.42 -16.54 29.00
C ARG A 326 1.73 -15.86 29.43
N GLY A 327 1.66 -14.73 30.13
CA GLY A 327 2.81 -13.95 30.58
C GLY A 327 3.32 -12.93 29.55
N GLY A 328 2.59 -12.71 28.46
CA GLY A 328 2.96 -11.75 27.41
C GLY A 328 2.54 -10.32 27.70
N HIS A 329 3.14 -9.40 26.95
CA HIS A 329 2.63 -8.05 26.79
C HIS A 329 1.92 -7.90 25.45
N VAL A 330 0.99 -6.95 25.35
CA VAL A 330 0.36 -6.56 24.09
C VAL A 330 0.65 -5.09 23.80
N VAL A 331 1.19 -4.79 22.62
CA VAL A 331 1.41 -3.43 22.15
C VAL A 331 0.46 -3.15 21.00
N ARG A 332 -0.58 -2.36 21.23
CA ARG A 332 -1.53 -1.98 20.19
C ARG A 332 -1.02 -0.77 19.41
N MET A 333 -0.82 -0.98 18.12
CA MET A 333 -0.36 0.01 17.16
C MET A 333 -1.52 0.60 16.36
N GLY A 334 -1.28 1.74 15.70
CA GLY A 334 -2.24 2.33 14.77
C GLY A 334 -2.23 3.85 14.70
N SER A 335 -3.31 4.39 14.13
CA SER A 335 -3.56 5.82 14.08
C SER A 335 -4.03 6.34 15.45
N PRO A 336 -3.64 7.55 15.87
CA PRO A 336 -4.14 8.17 17.10
C PRO A 336 -5.62 8.54 17.03
N LEU A 337 -6.28 8.36 15.87
CA LEU A 337 -7.72 8.57 15.67
C LEU A 337 -8.55 7.30 15.93
N MET A 338 -7.90 6.16 16.16
CA MET A 338 -8.60 4.91 16.42
C MET A 338 -9.18 4.86 17.84
N THR A 339 -10.06 3.90 18.12
CA THR A 339 -10.67 3.77 19.45
C THR A 339 -9.58 3.48 20.49
N ARG A 340 -9.66 4.14 21.66
CA ARG A 340 -8.76 3.86 22.79
C ARG A 340 -9.04 2.50 23.40
N LEU A 341 -7.99 1.78 23.77
CA LEU A 341 -8.15 0.56 24.56
C LEU A 341 -8.52 0.89 26.01
N PRO A 342 -9.32 0.04 26.69
CA PRO A 342 -9.45 0.12 28.13
C PRO A 342 -8.08 -0.14 28.79
N LYS A 343 -7.84 0.46 29.96
CA LYS A 343 -6.64 0.17 30.74
C LYS A 343 -6.65 -1.30 31.15
N MET A 344 -5.57 -2.02 30.83
CA MET A 344 -5.38 -3.44 31.15
C MET A 344 -3.92 -3.68 31.54
N GLN A 345 -3.70 -4.59 32.49
CA GLN A 345 -2.35 -4.99 32.89
C GLN A 345 -1.61 -5.59 31.69
N ASN A 346 -0.33 -5.24 31.53
CA ASN A 346 0.55 -5.70 30.44
C ASN A 346 0.06 -5.34 29.02
N VAL A 347 -0.83 -4.34 28.89
CA VAL A 347 -1.30 -3.83 27.60
C VAL A 347 -0.88 -2.38 27.42
N ILE A 348 -0.22 -2.08 26.30
CA ILE A 348 0.26 -0.76 25.91
C ILE A 348 -0.57 -0.29 24.71
N ASP A 349 -1.38 0.76 24.88
CA ASP A 349 -2.08 1.43 23.76
C ASP A 349 -1.15 2.43 23.07
N TYR A 350 -0.15 1.90 22.37
CA TYR A 350 0.89 2.68 21.69
C TYR A 350 0.33 3.63 20.63
N ALA A 351 -0.82 3.31 20.01
CA ALA A 351 -1.53 4.22 19.11
C ALA A 351 -1.83 5.60 19.74
N HIS A 352 -1.98 5.66 21.07
CA HIS A 352 -2.24 6.87 21.85
C HIS A 352 -1.08 7.30 22.76
N ALA A 353 0.08 6.63 22.66
CA ALA A 353 1.25 6.95 23.46
C ALA A 353 2.03 8.15 22.88
N VAL A 354 2.70 8.91 23.76
CA VAL A 354 3.54 10.04 23.34
C VAL A 354 4.78 9.58 22.58
N GLU A 355 5.20 8.34 22.80
CA GLU A 355 6.32 7.71 22.10
C GLU A 355 5.96 7.24 20.69
N ARG A 356 4.71 7.44 20.21
CA ARG A 356 4.30 7.05 18.86
C ARG A 356 5.10 7.80 17.79
N VAL A 357 5.93 7.06 17.07
CA VAL A 357 6.83 7.60 16.05
C VAL A 357 7.25 6.51 15.06
N ASP A 358 7.41 6.86 13.79
CA ASP A 358 7.66 5.92 12.69
C ASP A 358 8.80 4.92 12.93
N TRP A 359 9.88 5.33 13.61
CA TRP A 359 11.02 4.43 13.86
C TRP A 359 10.69 3.38 14.92
N MET A 360 9.82 3.72 15.87
CA MET A 360 9.34 2.78 16.88
C MET A 360 8.36 1.78 16.25
N ASP A 361 7.62 2.18 15.21
CA ASP A 361 6.80 1.24 14.44
C ASP A 361 7.66 0.13 13.82
N VAL A 362 8.79 0.51 13.19
CA VAL A 362 9.75 -0.44 12.61
C VAL A 362 10.35 -1.37 13.67
N PHE A 363 10.70 -0.84 14.84
CA PHE A 363 11.19 -1.66 15.95
C PHE A 363 10.13 -2.68 16.40
N LEU A 364 8.88 -2.24 16.61
CA LEU A 364 7.78 -3.10 17.07
C LEU A 364 7.44 -4.19 16.05
N TRP A 365 7.42 -3.86 14.75
CA TRP A 365 7.22 -4.84 13.67
C TRP A 365 8.31 -5.90 13.64
N ALA A 366 9.55 -5.55 13.94
CA ALA A 366 10.69 -6.46 13.84
C ALA A 366 10.96 -7.29 15.10
N LYS A 367 10.45 -6.87 16.27
CA LYS A 367 10.78 -7.50 17.57
C LYS A 367 9.60 -8.15 18.27
N ALA A 368 8.39 -8.02 17.75
CA ALA A 368 7.24 -8.74 18.30
C ALA A 368 7.45 -10.26 18.18
N LYS A 369 6.99 -11.02 19.20
CA LYS A 369 7.01 -12.50 19.16
C LYS A 369 6.18 -13.03 17.99
N PHE A 370 5.04 -12.39 17.76
CA PHE A 370 4.23 -12.46 16.55
C PHE A 370 3.38 -11.19 16.44
N PHE A 371 2.79 -10.97 15.27
CA PHE A 371 1.92 -9.84 14.98
C PHE A 371 0.48 -10.31 14.76
N VAL A 372 -0.49 -9.53 15.20
CA VAL A 372 -1.92 -9.72 14.85
C VAL A 372 -2.42 -8.48 14.15
N GLY A 373 -3.00 -8.63 12.97
CA GLY A 373 -3.68 -7.48 12.37
C GLY A 373 -4.59 -7.80 11.22
N THR A 374 -5.46 -6.85 10.92
CA THR A 374 -6.35 -6.95 9.76
C THR A 374 -5.61 -6.67 8.45
N GLN A 375 -6.32 -6.72 7.31
CA GLN A 375 -5.72 -6.41 6.01
C GLN A 375 -5.31 -4.93 5.92
N SER A 376 -4.05 -4.65 6.22
CA SER A 376 -3.48 -3.31 6.27
C SER A 376 -1.97 -3.35 6.06
N GLY A 377 -1.39 -2.25 5.58
CA GLY A 377 0.07 -2.15 5.39
C GLY A 377 0.88 -2.36 6.68
N GLY A 378 0.29 -2.16 7.86
CA GLY A 378 0.96 -2.44 9.14
C GLY A 378 1.20 -3.94 9.37
N SER A 379 0.22 -4.78 9.01
CA SER A 379 0.37 -6.24 9.07
C SER A 379 1.39 -6.75 8.05
N GLU A 380 1.46 -6.09 6.89
CA GLU A 380 2.41 -6.44 5.82
C GLU A 380 3.84 -6.02 6.17
N ALA A 381 4.02 -4.92 6.92
CA ALA A 381 5.32 -4.47 7.36
C ALA A 381 6.01 -5.44 8.33
N ALA A 382 5.26 -6.04 9.26
CA ALA A 382 5.78 -7.09 10.14
C ALA A 382 6.34 -8.29 9.36
N MET A 383 5.67 -8.68 8.28
CA MET A 383 6.09 -9.78 7.40
C MET A 383 7.42 -9.48 6.68
N CYS A 384 7.81 -8.21 6.46
CA CYS A 384 9.12 -7.89 5.90
C CYS A 384 10.30 -8.26 6.81
N PHE A 385 10.03 -8.41 8.11
CA PHE A 385 11.00 -8.83 9.13
C PHE A 385 10.87 -10.32 9.47
N ASP A 386 10.16 -11.11 8.66
CA ASP A 386 9.80 -12.51 8.92
C ASP A 386 9.13 -12.71 10.31
N THR A 387 8.47 -11.67 10.82
CA THR A 387 7.73 -11.78 12.08
C THR A 387 6.46 -12.60 11.83
N PRO A 388 6.26 -13.73 12.56
CA PRO A 388 5.05 -14.56 12.42
C PRO A 388 3.80 -13.71 12.55
N THR A 389 2.83 -13.87 11.65
CA THR A 389 1.69 -12.95 11.57
C THR A 389 0.36 -13.68 11.44
N ILE A 390 -0.58 -13.33 12.32
CA ILE A 390 -2.00 -13.67 12.19
C ILE A 390 -2.69 -12.54 11.42
N ARG A 391 -3.16 -12.82 10.20
CA ARG A 391 -4.02 -11.89 9.45
C ARG A 391 -5.48 -12.14 9.84
N SER A 392 -5.93 -11.53 10.92
CA SER A 392 -7.30 -11.69 11.42
C SER A 392 -8.29 -10.86 10.61
N ASN A 393 -9.56 -11.24 10.64
CA ASN A 393 -10.63 -10.54 9.93
C ASN A 393 -10.25 -10.27 8.46
N PHE A 394 -9.64 -11.26 7.82
CA PHE A 394 -9.08 -11.13 6.48
C PHE A 394 -10.21 -11.18 5.45
N SER A 395 -10.42 -10.08 4.74
CA SER A 395 -11.58 -9.96 3.84
C SER A 395 -11.30 -10.42 2.42
N SER A 396 -10.13 -10.07 1.87
CA SER A 396 -9.89 -10.18 0.44
C SER A 396 -9.10 -11.45 0.11
N TYR A 397 -9.59 -12.62 0.54
CA TYR A 397 -8.88 -13.90 0.36
C TYR A 397 -8.89 -14.46 -1.06
N GLY A 398 -9.46 -13.73 -2.03
CA GLY A 398 -9.27 -13.96 -3.47
C GLY A 398 -7.86 -13.60 -3.94
N HIS A 399 -7.17 -12.71 -3.23
CA HIS A 399 -5.77 -12.38 -3.48
C HIS A 399 -5.01 -12.23 -2.16
N CYS A 400 -3.95 -13.01 -1.99
CA CYS A 400 -3.08 -12.89 -0.82
C CYS A 400 -1.62 -13.12 -1.25
N PHE A 401 -0.71 -13.07 -0.27
CA PHE A 401 0.66 -13.47 -0.52
C PHE A 401 1.20 -14.24 0.67
N TRP A 402 2.07 -15.20 0.35
CA TRP A 402 2.77 -16.01 1.32
C TRP A 402 3.68 -15.18 2.21
N SER A 403 3.74 -15.54 3.48
CA SER A 403 4.73 -15.07 4.44
C SER A 403 5.07 -16.24 5.35
N ASP A 404 6.34 -16.32 5.73
CA ASP A 404 6.82 -17.36 6.63
C ASP A 404 6.03 -17.31 7.96
N LYS A 405 5.76 -18.48 8.52
CA LYS A 405 5.12 -18.63 9.85
C LYS A 405 3.84 -17.82 10.04
N SER A 406 3.03 -17.68 9.00
CA SER A 406 1.87 -16.78 9.00
C SER A 406 0.63 -17.46 8.40
N PHE A 407 -0.54 -17.01 8.81
CA PHE A 407 -1.82 -17.49 8.29
C PHE A 407 -2.92 -16.41 8.40
N MET A 408 -4.02 -16.61 7.68
CA MET A 408 -5.20 -15.75 7.74
C MET A 408 -6.35 -16.37 8.53
N VAL A 409 -7.17 -15.53 9.15
CA VAL A 409 -8.48 -15.89 9.70
C VAL A 409 -9.51 -15.10 8.88
N PRO A 410 -10.21 -15.75 7.92
CA PRO A 410 -11.03 -15.04 6.95
C PRO A 410 -12.31 -14.53 7.61
N LYS A 411 -12.81 -13.38 7.13
CA LYS A 411 -14.21 -13.03 7.35
C LYS A 411 -15.10 -13.98 6.55
N ARG A 412 -16.33 -14.19 7.01
CA ARG A 412 -17.35 -14.92 6.26
C ARG A 412 -18.36 -13.94 5.67
N TYR A 413 -19.06 -14.38 4.64
CA TYR A 413 -20.05 -13.56 3.93
C TYR A 413 -21.35 -14.33 3.78
N ARG A 414 -22.47 -13.62 3.86
CA ARG A 414 -23.81 -14.18 3.66
C ARG A 414 -24.57 -13.28 2.72
N ILE A 415 -25.18 -13.84 1.67
CA ILE A 415 -26.13 -13.09 0.84
C ILE A 415 -27.36 -12.79 1.70
N SER A 416 -27.87 -11.56 1.64
CA SER A 416 -28.90 -11.08 2.57
C SER A 416 -30.17 -11.95 2.67
N ASP A 417 -30.49 -12.71 1.61
CA ASP A 417 -31.63 -13.61 1.54
C ASP A 417 -31.34 -15.07 1.97
N GLN A 418 -30.06 -15.40 2.21
CA GLN A 418 -29.63 -16.74 2.62
C GLN A 418 -29.58 -16.89 4.14
N ARG A 419 -29.92 -18.09 4.63
CA ARG A 419 -29.86 -18.42 6.07
C ARG A 419 -28.44 -18.68 6.56
N SER A 420 -27.57 -19.23 5.71
CA SER A 420 -26.21 -19.62 6.07
C SER A 420 -25.18 -18.73 5.39
N ALA A 421 -24.03 -18.55 6.06
CA ALA A 421 -22.85 -17.98 5.40
C ALA A 421 -22.41 -18.88 4.23
N MET A 422 -21.87 -18.26 3.18
CA MET A 422 -21.26 -18.96 2.06
C MET A 422 -20.06 -19.78 2.52
N ASN A 423 -19.88 -20.94 1.91
CA ASN A 423 -18.59 -21.65 1.96
C ASN A 423 -17.54 -20.91 1.12
N LEU A 424 -16.28 -21.33 1.23
CA LEU A 424 -15.14 -20.72 0.57
C LEU A 424 -15.29 -20.68 -0.96
N ARG A 425 -15.81 -21.76 -1.56
CA ARG A 425 -15.98 -21.87 -3.01
C ARG A 425 -16.99 -20.84 -3.52
N ASP A 426 -18.16 -20.79 -2.88
CA ASP A 426 -19.24 -19.89 -3.28
C ASP A 426 -18.83 -18.42 -3.05
N ALA A 427 -18.16 -18.13 -1.95
CA ALA A 427 -17.64 -16.79 -1.69
C ALA A 427 -16.67 -16.32 -2.80
N LEU A 428 -15.75 -17.18 -3.26
CA LEU A 428 -14.77 -16.85 -4.30
C LEU A 428 -15.39 -16.62 -5.68
N ARG A 429 -16.60 -17.12 -5.92
CA ARG A 429 -17.39 -16.86 -7.14
C ARG A 429 -18.12 -15.52 -7.11
N THR A 430 -18.12 -14.84 -5.97
CA THR A 430 -18.64 -13.48 -5.83
C THR A 430 -17.51 -12.45 -5.97
N PRO A 431 -17.82 -11.16 -6.21
CA PRO A 431 -16.80 -10.11 -6.24
C PRO A 431 -16.22 -9.73 -4.85
N ILE A 432 -16.83 -10.18 -3.75
CA ILE A 432 -16.51 -9.72 -2.40
C ILE A 432 -15.05 -10.00 -1.98
N PRO A 433 -14.54 -11.26 -2.05
CA PRO A 433 -13.18 -11.56 -1.60
C PRO A 433 -12.10 -11.05 -2.57
N HIS A 434 -12.49 -10.38 -3.65
CA HIS A 434 -11.62 -9.84 -4.69
C HIS A 434 -11.52 -8.31 -4.64
N CYS A 435 -12.05 -7.66 -3.61
CA CYS A 435 -11.90 -6.23 -3.39
C CYS A 435 -11.86 -5.87 -1.90
N GLU A 436 -11.84 -4.58 -1.58
CA GLU A 436 -11.84 -4.07 -0.20
C GLU A 436 -13.08 -3.21 0.13
N SER A 437 -14.08 -3.21 -0.75
CA SER A 437 -15.32 -2.42 -0.65
C SER A 437 -16.40 -3.20 0.08
N THR A 438 -17.15 -2.59 1.00
CA THR A 438 -18.37 -3.22 1.54
C THR A 438 -19.60 -2.92 0.68
N VAL A 439 -19.46 -2.13 -0.39
CA VAL A 439 -20.57 -1.70 -1.23
C VAL A 439 -20.35 -2.20 -2.64
N HIS A 440 -21.38 -2.84 -3.18
CA HIS A 440 -21.45 -3.37 -4.53
C HIS A 440 -22.81 -2.99 -5.12
N GLN A 441 -22.81 -2.47 -6.35
CA GLN A 441 -24.00 -1.89 -6.97
C GLN A 441 -25.13 -2.91 -7.19
N ASP A 442 -24.78 -4.18 -7.43
CA ASP A 442 -25.72 -5.24 -7.81
C ASP A 442 -25.79 -6.35 -6.76
N PHE A 443 -25.29 -6.11 -5.55
CA PHE A 443 -25.02 -7.18 -4.61
C PHE A 443 -25.12 -6.72 -3.14
N GLU A 444 -26.11 -7.25 -2.42
CA GLU A 444 -26.27 -7.05 -0.99
C GLU A 444 -25.80 -8.28 -0.21
N PHE A 445 -25.03 -8.04 0.85
CA PHE A 445 -24.48 -9.09 1.68
C PHE A 445 -24.18 -8.60 3.09
N GLU A 446 -24.16 -9.55 4.02
CA GLU A 446 -23.67 -9.36 5.37
C GLU A 446 -22.19 -9.77 5.45
N VAL A 447 -21.41 -8.94 6.16
CA VAL A 447 -20.05 -9.24 6.57
C VAL A 447 -20.08 -9.85 7.96
N ILE A 448 -19.58 -11.08 8.09
CA ILE A 448 -19.50 -11.79 9.36
C ILE A 448 -18.04 -11.78 9.82
N ASP A 449 -17.77 -10.92 10.79
CA ASP A 449 -16.47 -10.80 11.44
C ASP A 449 -16.09 -12.08 12.20
N ASN A 450 -14.80 -12.25 12.46
CA ASN A 450 -14.34 -13.32 13.33
C ASN A 450 -14.90 -13.14 14.74
N SER A 451 -15.41 -14.23 15.30
CA SER A 451 -15.88 -14.24 16.69
C SER A 451 -14.71 -14.11 17.66
N GLU A 452 -14.99 -13.77 18.91
CA GLU A 452 -14.01 -13.77 19.99
C GLU A 452 -13.30 -15.12 20.12
N ALA A 453 -14.05 -16.22 19.94
CA ALA A 453 -13.51 -17.58 19.98
C ALA A 453 -12.56 -17.87 18.81
N ASP A 454 -12.89 -17.43 17.59
CA ASP A 454 -12.01 -17.57 16.42
C ASP A 454 -10.67 -16.87 16.66
N LEU A 455 -10.71 -15.68 17.26
CA LEU A 455 -9.54 -14.88 17.59
C LEU A 455 -8.68 -15.54 18.68
N ILE A 456 -9.28 -16.00 19.79
CA ILE A 456 -8.55 -16.74 20.84
C ILE A 456 -7.90 -18.02 20.28
N ASN A 457 -8.65 -18.77 19.47
CA ASN A 457 -8.19 -20.02 18.87
C ASN A 457 -7.02 -19.78 17.92
N ALA A 458 -7.06 -18.71 17.11
CA ALA A 458 -5.96 -18.32 16.24
C ALA A 458 -4.69 -17.96 17.03
N ALA A 459 -4.80 -17.23 18.14
CA ALA A 459 -3.66 -16.95 19.01
C ALA A 459 -3.08 -18.24 19.62
N SER A 460 -3.95 -19.14 20.08
CA SER A 460 -3.54 -20.44 20.62
C SER A 460 -2.86 -21.33 19.57
N GLU A 461 -3.36 -21.33 18.33
CA GLU A 461 -2.73 -22.00 17.19
C GLU A 461 -1.32 -21.43 16.93
N MET A 462 -1.18 -20.10 16.91
CA MET A 462 0.12 -19.44 16.71
C MET A 462 1.13 -19.83 17.79
N PHE A 463 0.77 -19.77 19.07
CA PHE A 463 1.64 -20.25 20.16
C PHE A 463 2.01 -21.72 19.98
N SER A 464 1.03 -22.59 19.73
CA SER A 464 1.27 -24.03 19.57
C SER A 464 2.24 -24.33 18.42
N ARG A 465 2.11 -23.62 17.28
CA ARG A 465 3.00 -23.78 16.13
C ARG A 465 4.40 -23.22 16.39
N LEU A 466 4.52 -22.12 17.12
CA LEU A 466 5.81 -21.57 17.53
C LEU A 466 6.55 -22.51 18.49
N ASP A 467 5.86 -23.04 19.50
CA ASP A 467 6.43 -23.92 20.51
C ASP A 467 6.86 -25.27 19.91
N ALA A 468 6.03 -25.85 19.04
CA ALA A 468 6.34 -27.10 18.34
C ALA A 468 7.29 -26.91 17.13
N ASN A 469 7.53 -25.66 16.71
CA ASN A 469 8.18 -25.31 15.46
C ASN A 469 7.67 -26.10 14.23
N ASN A 470 6.35 -26.35 14.17
CA ASN A 470 5.71 -27.11 13.10
C ASN A 470 4.80 -26.21 12.25
N TRP A 471 5.21 -26.01 11.00
CA TRP A 471 4.54 -25.13 10.04
C TRP A 471 4.01 -25.87 8.81
N ASN A 472 3.99 -27.20 8.85
CA ASN A 472 3.36 -27.99 7.81
C ASN A 472 1.85 -27.68 7.76
N LEU A 473 1.31 -27.70 6.55
CA LEU A 473 -0.12 -27.53 6.33
C LEU A 473 -0.85 -28.78 6.84
N THR A 474 -2.01 -28.57 7.47
CA THR A 474 -2.93 -29.67 7.77
C THR A 474 -3.72 -30.04 6.52
N VAL A 475 -4.33 -31.22 6.52
CA VAL A 475 -5.24 -31.67 5.43
C VAL A 475 -6.36 -30.66 5.17
N ARG A 476 -6.89 -30.00 6.21
CA ARG A 476 -7.92 -28.94 6.05
C ARG A 476 -7.36 -27.72 5.34
N GLN A 477 -6.14 -27.31 5.68
CA GLN A 477 -5.49 -26.16 5.04
C GLN A 477 -5.14 -26.45 3.57
N GLU A 478 -4.66 -27.66 3.26
CA GLU A 478 -4.41 -28.10 1.89
C GLU A 478 -5.70 -28.14 1.06
N LYS A 479 -6.80 -28.65 1.64
CA LYS A 479 -8.13 -28.62 1.01
C LYS A 479 -8.59 -27.19 0.73
N ALA A 480 -8.47 -26.30 1.71
CA ALA A 480 -8.82 -24.88 1.55
C ALA A 480 -8.00 -24.20 0.45
N GLN A 481 -6.69 -24.44 0.41
CA GLN A 481 -5.82 -23.90 -0.64
C GLN A 481 -6.17 -24.45 -2.02
N SER A 482 -6.49 -25.75 -2.13
CA SER A 482 -6.94 -26.36 -3.37
C SER A 482 -8.24 -25.71 -3.89
N ILE A 483 -9.21 -25.44 -3.01
CA ILE A 483 -10.44 -24.71 -3.37
C ILE A 483 -10.09 -23.32 -3.90
N ARG A 484 -9.26 -22.55 -3.16
CA ARG A 484 -8.82 -21.20 -3.58
C ARG A 484 -8.24 -21.20 -4.99
N VAL A 485 -7.28 -22.07 -5.26
CA VAL A 485 -6.62 -22.16 -6.57
C VAL A 485 -7.60 -22.58 -7.66
N SER A 486 -8.50 -23.53 -7.38
CA SER A 486 -9.49 -23.99 -8.37
C SER A 486 -10.50 -22.92 -8.79
N GLU A 487 -10.76 -21.93 -7.93
CA GLU A 487 -11.65 -20.79 -8.19
C GLU A 487 -10.86 -19.54 -8.63
N GLY A 488 -9.60 -19.69 -9.04
CA GLY A 488 -8.79 -18.62 -9.63
C GLY A 488 -8.20 -17.61 -8.63
N ALA A 489 -8.24 -17.89 -7.33
CA ALA A 489 -7.60 -17.06 -6.32
C ALA A 489 -6.07 -17.20 -6.36
N VAL A 490 -5.37 -16.12 -6.04
CA VAL A 490 -3.89 -16.07 -6.05
C VAL A 490 -3.29 -16.05 -4.64
N GLY A 491 -2.05 -16.50 -4.54
CA GLY A 491 -1.25 -16.51 -3.31
C GLY A 491 -1.43 -17.72 -2.40
N ARG A 492 -0.44 -17.92 -1.52
CA ARG A 492 -0.28 -19.15 -0.72
C ARG A 492 -0.35 -18.92 0.79
N LEU A 493 -0.95 -17.83 1.26
CA LEU A 493 -1.17 -17.64 2.71
C LEU A 493 -2.22 -18.65 3.21
N PRO A 494 -1.87 -19.54 4.16
CA PRO A 494 -2.81 -20.55 4.65
C PRO A 494 -3.97 -19.94 5.43
N ILE A 495 -5.14 -20.58 5.37
CA ILE A 495 -6.25 -20.30 6.31
C ILE A 495 -5.93 -21.00 7.64
N SER A 496 -6.19 -20.35 8.78
CA SER A 496 -6.01 -20.91 10.11
C SER A 496 -6.66 -22.28 10.26
N ASP A 497 -5.92 -23.27 10.76
CA ASP A 497 -6.47 -24.61 10.98
C ASP A 497 -7.53 -24.61 12.07
N SER A 498 -7.34 -23.80 13.13
CA SER A 498 -8.31 -23.65 14.21
C SER A 498 -9.63 -23.04 13.71
N PHE A 499 -9.59 -22.07 12.79
CA PHE A 499 -10.79 -21.56 12.12
C PHE A 499 -11.50 -22.64 11.31
N LEU A 500 -10.77 -23.41 10.49
CA LEU A 500 -11.34 -24.48 9.68
C LEU A 500 -11.93 -25.61 10.53
N LYS A 501 -11.37 -25.86 11.72
CA LYS A 501 -11.91 -26.82 12.69
C LYS A 501 -13.21 -26.33 13.31
N THR A 502 -13.33 -25.05 13.63
CA THR A 502 -14.54 -24.45 14.20
C THR A 502 -15.65 -24.25 13.16
N HIS A 503 -15.28 -24.02 11.89
CA HIS A 503 -16.20 -23.78 10.78
C HIS A 503 -16.02 -24.82 9.66
N PRO A 504 -16.31 -26.12 9.90
CA PRO A 504 -16.09 -27.18 8.91
C PRO A 504 -16.84 -26.93 7.59
N SER A 505 -18.06 -26.40 7.68
CA SER A 505 -18.89 -26.03 6.53
C SER A 505 -18.25 -24.99 5.60
N PHE A 506 -17.23 -24.27 6.05
CA PHE A 506 -16.52 -23.31 5.21
C PHE A 506 -15.74 -23.96 4.06
N ILE A 507 -15.31 -25.22 4.22
CA ILE A 507 -14.57 -25.97 3.19
C ILE A 507 -15.26 -27.26 2.78
N GLU A 508 -16.50 -27.46 3.22
CA GLU A 508 -17.36 -28.59 2.85
C GLU A 508 -18.37 -28.09 1.80
N SER A 509 -18.04 -28.33 0.53
CA SER A 509 -18.97 -28.25 -0.60
C SER A 509 -18.49 -29.07 -1.80
#